data_AF-A0A2G5UJ22-F1
#
_entry.id   AF-A0A2G5UJ22-F1
#
_cell.length_a   1.000
_cell.length_b   1.000
_cell.length_c   1.000
_cell.angle_alpha   90.00
_cell.angle_beta   90.00
_cell.angle_gamma   90.00
#
_symmetry.space_group_name_H-M   'P 1'
#
loop_
_entity.id
_entity.type
_entity.pdbx_description
1 polymer ?
#
loop_
_entity_poly.entity_id
_entity_poly.type
_entity_poly.pdbx_seq_one_letter_code
_entity_poly.pdbx_strand_id
1 'polypeptide(L)'
;MILEVEIPLKFPGTTALSYIRRREVLKKLPFVKYYMDEHHPDWYQKTIRLTTPLEIEFSKEATDFLLKYITIYVSPAFASYQKVDTSYKQATTKTLDQLKEIIQCAEFFGCCSFMDCIGFVIAHKLNRLTANEVNTFLDPQEGERYREWRSAFTRRRI
;
A
#
# COMPACT_ATOMS: atom_id res chain seq x y z
N MET A 1 20.38 13.56 -19.36
CA MET A 1 20.43 13.78 -17.91
C MET A 1 19.29 12.99 -17.29
N ILE A 2 19.56 12.05 -16.38
CA ILE A 2 18.52 11.32 -15.66
C ILE A 2 18.14 12.15 -14.44
N LEU A 3 16.88 12.52 -14.32
CA LEU A 3 16.38 13.29 -13.18
C LEU A 3 16.10 12.33 -12.02
N GLU A 4 16.89 12.40 -10.97
CA GLU A 4 16.76 11.48 -9.82
C GLU A 4 15.60 11.91 -8.91
N VAL A 5 15.00 10.94 -8.22
CA VAL A 5 14.10 11.18 -7.10
C VAL A 5 14.58 10.31 -5.95
N GLU A 6 14.63 10.87 -4.75
CA GLU A 6 14.90 10.10 -3.55
C GLU A 6 14.00 10.59 -2.42
N ILE A 7 13.05 9.74 -2.03
CA ILE A 7 12.17 9.98 -0.89
C ILE A 7 12.50 8.94 0.17
N PRO A 8 13.07 9.34 1.32
CA PRO A 8 13.36 8.42 2.40
C PRO A 8 12.06 7.98 3.08
N LEU A 9 12.00 6.70 3.42
CA LEU A 9 10.94 6.06 4.19
C LEU A 9 11.54 5.53 5.48
N LYS A 10 10.89 5.81 6.59
CA LYS A 10 11.26 5.32 7.92
C LYS A 10 10.15 4.43 8.45
N PHE A 11 10.50 3.19 8.78
CA PHE A 11 9.56 2.20 9.32
C PHE A 11 9.67 2.12 10.84
N PRO A 12 8.66 1.57 11.53
CA PRO A 12 8.66 1.45 12.98
C PRO A 12 9.75 0.48 13.42
N GLY A 13 10.46 0.80 14.51
CA GLY A 13 11.46 -0.08 15.11
C GLY A 13 12.76 -0.24 14.31
N THR A 14 12.98 0.52 13.23
CA THR A 14 14.23 0.50 12.47
C THR A 14 14.87 1.89 12.38
N THR A 15 16.20 1.91 12.41
CA THR A 15 17.02 3.09 12.12
C THR A 15 17.39 3.20 10.64
N ALA A 16 17.26 2.11 9.88
CA ALA A 16 17.60 2.08 8.47
C ALA A 16 16.49 2.69 7.61
N LEU A 17 16.87 3.60 6.71
CA LEU A 17 15.96 4.21 5.76
C LEU A 17 15.82 3.35 4.50
N SER A 18 14.60 3.25 3.99
CA SER A 18 14.34 2.78 2.62
C SER A 18 14.01 3.97 1.73
N TYR A 19 13.95 3.77 0.42
CA TYR A 19 13.82 4.89 -0.51
C TYR A 19 12.90 4.58 -1.69
N ILE A 20 12.01 5.54 -1.99
CA ILE A 20 11.32 5.58 -3.29
C ILE A 20 12.23 6.33 -4.26
N ARG A 21 12.73 5.61 -5.27
CA ARG A 21 13.64 6.17 -6.30
C ARG A 21 13.04 6.28 -7.70
N ARG A 22 11.82 5.78 -7.87
CA ARG A 22 11.16 5.63 -9.17
C ARG A 22 10.04 6.66 -9.31
N ARG A 23 10.16 7.57 -10.27
CA ARG A 23 9.18 8.65 -10.53
C ARG A 23 7.81 8.08 -10.91
N GLU A 24 7.81 7.01 -11.69
CA GLU A 24 6.62 6.28 -12.12
C GLU A 24 5.86 5.66 -10.94
N VAL A 25 6.58 5.23 -9.90
CA VAL A 25 5.96 4.76 -8.64
C VAL A 25 5.39 5.95 -7.88
N LEU A 26 6.14 7.05 -7.74
CA LEU A 26 5.68 8.26 -7.06
C LEU A 26 4.35 8.78 -7.66
N LYS A 27 4.24 8.80 -8.99
CA LYS A 27 3.01 9.20 -9.70
C LYS A 27 1.79 8.32 -9.36
N LYS A 28 2.01 7.12 -8.84
CA LYS A 28 0.95 6.17 -8.43
C LYS A 28 0.66 6.22 -6.93
N LEU A 29 1.34 7.07 -6.16
CA LEU A 29 1.12 7.25 -4.73
C LEU A 29 0.44 8.61 -4.48
N PRO A 30 -0.90 8.71 -4.48
CA PRO A 30 -1.59 9.99 -4.35
C PRO A 30 -1.17 10.82 -3.15
N PHE A 31 -0.98 10.21 -1.98
CA PHE A 31 -0.51 10.92 -0.79
C PHE A 31 0.87 11.56 -1.00
N VAL A 32 1.83 10.78 -1.51
CA VAL A 32 3.20 11.28 -1.76
C VAL A 32 3.20 12.30 -2.87
N LYS A 33 2.42 12.09 -3.93
CA LYS A 33 2.26 13.04 -5.04
C LYS A 33 1.74 14.38 -4.53
N TYR A 34 0.68 14.37 -3.72
CA TYR A 34 0.12 15.57 -3.12
C TYR A 34 1.16 16.36 -2.32
N TYR A 35 1.87 15.69 -1.41
CA TYR A 35 2.96 16.29 -0.64
C TYR A 35 4.03 16.91 -1.54
N MET A 36 4.42 16.21 -2.61
CA MET A 36 5.42 16.67 -3.55
C MET A 36 4.94 17.85 -4.39
N ASP A 37 3.67 17.87 -4.81
CA ASP A 37 3.10 19.00 -5.55
C ASP A 37 3.03 20.26 -4.68
N GLU A 38 2.72 20.12 -3.39
CA GLU A 38 2.59 21.23 -2.44
C GLU A 38 3.94 21.83 -2.04
N HIS A 39 4.93 20.99 -1.72
CA HIS A 39 6.22 21.45 -1.19
C HIS A 39 7.33 21.52 -2.24
N HIS A 40 7.17 20.85 -3.37
CA HIS A 40 8.18 20.73 -4.42
C HIS A 40 7.57 20.75 -5.84
N PRO A 41 6.86 21.80 -6.26
CA PRO A 41 6.03 21.80 -7.48
C PRO A 41 6.78 21.43 -8.78
N ASP A 42 8.09 21.71 -8.86
CA ASP A 42 8.93 21.39 -10.02
C ASP A 42 9.46 19.94 -10.01
N TRP A 43 9.00 19.08 -9.10
CA TRP A 43 9.57 17.76 -8.89
C TRP A 43 9.54 16.88 -10.14
N TYR A 44 8.65 17.15 -11.11
CA TYR A 44 8.58 16.48 -12.39
C TYR A 44 9.77 16.76 -13.33
N GLN A 45 10.42 17.92 -13.18
CA GLN A 45 11.44 18.42 -14.11
C GLN A 45 12.84 18.54 -13.47
N LYS A 46 12.94 18.41 -12.15
CA LYS A 46 14.20 18.55 -11.40
C LYS A 46 14.52 17.31 -10.59
N THR A 47 15.81 17.07 -10.35
CA THR A 47 16.26 16.09 -9.37
C THR A 47 15.78 16.51 -7.98
N ILE A 48 15.14 15.60 -7.23
CA ILE A 48 14.67 15.86 -5.87
C ILE A 48 15.25 14.82 -4.93
N ARG A 49 15.77 15.27 -3.78
CA ARG A 49 16.16 14.42 -2.66
C ARG A 49 15.59 15.02 -1.40
N LEU A 50 14.59 14.36 -0.82
CA LEU A 50 14.03 14.78 0.45
C LEU A 50 14.99 14.40 1.58
N THR A 51 15.22 15.32 2.50
CA THR A 51 16.05 15.07 3.70
C THR A 51 15.21 14.53 4.86
N THR A 52 13.92 14.86 4.89
CA THR A 52 13.00 14.42 5.93
C THR A 52 12.34 13.11 5.51
N PRO A 53 12.48 12.02 6.28
CA PRO A 53 11.85 10.75 5.96
C PRO A 53 10.34 10.82 6.15
N LEU A 54 9.61 10.16 5.25
CA LEU A 54 8.21 9.86 5.47
C LEU A 54 8.10 8.70 6.46
N GLU A 55 7.44 8.95 7.59
CA GLU A 55 7.19 7.91 8.58
C GLU A 55 6.05 7.00 8.10
N ILE A 56 6.34 5.70 8.04
CA ILE A 56 5.43 4.65 7.61
C ILE A 56 5.08 3.79 8.81
N GLU A 57 3.80 3.51 9.02
CA GLU A 57 3.30 2.75 10.17
C GLU A 57 3.10 1.26 9.87
N PHE A 58 3.24 0.88 8.59
CA PHE A 58 3.12 -0.50 8.11
C PHE A 58 4.47 -1.20 8.09
N SER A 59 4.44 -2.53 8.00
CA SER A 59 5.65 -3.30 7.77
C SER A 59 6.35 -2.87 6.48
N LYS A 60 7.67 -3.07 6.49
CA LYS A 60 8.49 -2.85 5.30
C LYS A 60 8.05 -3.79 4.19
N GLU A 61 7.66 -5.01 4.53
CA GLU A 61 7.20 -6.04 3.59
C GLU A 61 5.92 -5.61 2.84
N ALA A 62 4.93 -5.08 3.55
CA ALA A 62 3.69 -4.60 2.93
C ALA A 62 3.96 -3.39 2.02
N THR A 63 4.80 -2.46 2.48
CA THR A 63 5.17 -1.26 1.72
C THR A 63 5.98 -1.61 0.47
N ASP A 64 7.00 -2.48 0.59
CA ASP A 64 7.79 -2.95 -0.53
C ASP A 64 6.92 -3.68 -1.55
N PHE A 65 5.94 -4.47 -1.10
CA PHE A 65 4.98 -5.13 -1.98
C PHE A 65 4.20 -4.11 -2.80
N LEU A 66 3.61 -3.11 -2.14
CA LEU A 66 2.89 -2.03 -2.81
C LEU A 66 3.78 -1.31 -3.82
N LEU A 67 4.95 -0.81 -3.41
CA LEU A 67 5.85 -0.05 -4.27
C LEU A 67 6.35 -0.88 -5.47
N LYS A 68 6.46 -2.20 -5.31
CA LYS A 68 6.87 -3.12 -6.38
C LYS A 68 5.76 -3.35 -7.40
N TYR A 69 4.52 -3.54 -6.97
CA TYR A 69 3.44 -4.01 -7.83
C TYR A 69 2.44 -2.93 -8.28
N ILE A 70 2.49 -1.71 -7.71
CA ILE A 70 1.56 -0.63 -8.03
C ILE A 70 1.57 -0.18 -9.51
N THR A 71 2.69 -0.36 -10.20
CA THR A 71 2.82 -0.06 -11.63
C THR A 71 2.59 -1.28 -12.53
N ILE A 72 2.43 -2.47 -11.94
CA ILE A 72 2.35 -3.76 -12.65
C ILE A 72 0.91 -4.26 -12.69
N TYR A 73 0.21 -4.16 -11.57
CA TYR A 73 -1.16 -4.68 -11.46
C TYR A 73 -2.14 -3.84 -12.27
N VAL A 74 -2.92 -4.54 -13.09
CA VAL A 74 -3.99 -3.95 -13.90
C VAL A 74 -5.27 -4.01 -13.09
N SER A 75 -6.09 -2.96 -13.23
CA SER A 75 -7.39 -2.89 -12.56
C SER A 75 -8.23 -4.15 -12.84
N PRO A 76 -8.92 -4.69 -11.81
CA PRO A 76 -9.77 -5.86 -11.97
C PRO A 76 -10.95 -5.61 -12.94
N ALA A 77 -11.30 -4.35 -13.22
CA ALA A 77 -12.28 -4.01 -14.25
C ALA A 77 -11.91 -4.54 -15.65
N PHE A 78 -10.62 -4.80 -15.90
CA PHE A 78 -10.12 -5.39 -17.14
C PHE A 78 -9.62 -6.83 -16.96
N ALA A 79 -9.77 -7.40 -15.76
CA ALA A 79 -9.32 -8.74 -15.45
C ALA A 79 -10.50 -9.73 -15.44
N SER A 80 -10.26 -10.95 -15.90
CA SER A 80 -11.21 -12.05 -15.70
C SER A 80 -10.97 -12.70 -14.35
N TYR A 81 -12.05 -13.01 -13.63
CA TYR A 81 -11.99 -13.75 -12.36
C TYR A 81 -11.27 -15.10 -12.50
N GLN A 82 -11.36 -15.75 -13.66
CA GLN A 82 -10.64 -17.00 -13.95
C GLN A 82 -9.12 -16.82 -14.07
N LYS A 83 -8.64 -15.58 -14.23
CA LYS A 83 -7.22 -15.25 -14.40
C LYS A 83 -6.60 -14.63 -13.15
N VAL A 84 -7.30 -14.59 -12.01
CA VAL A 84 -6.76 -13.98 -10.76
C VAL A 84 -5.38 -14.55 -10.41
N ASP A 85 -5.23 -15.88 -10.46
CA ASP A 85 -3.98 -16.56 -10.10
C ASP A 85 -2.80 -16.22 -11.03
N THR A 86 -3.06 -15.83 -12.28
CA THR A 86 -2.01 -15.44 -13.23
C THR A 86 -1.79 -13.92 -13.26
N SER A 87 -2.86 -13.13 -13.21
CA SER A 87 -2.82 -11.67 -13.21
C SER A 87 -2.25 -11.06 -11.92
N TYR A 88 -2.44 -11.73 -10.78
CA TYR A 88 -2.02 -11.24 -9.46
C TYR A 88 -1.18 -12.28 -8.69
N LYS A 89 -0.36 -13.05 -9.41
CA LYS A 89 0.39 -14.20 -8.89
C LYS A 89 1.10 -13.97 -7.55
N GLN A 90 1.68 -12.79 -7.34
CA GLN A 90 2.43 -12.50 -6.11
C GLN A 90 1.54 -12.10 -4.94
N ALA A 91 0.33 -11.62 -5.19
CA ALA A 91 -0.67 -11.39 -4.16
C ALA A 91 -1.38 -12.72 -3.80
N THR A 92 -1.61 -13.61 -4.77
CA THR A 92 -2.26 -14.90 -4.49
C THR A 92 -1.40 -15.83 -3.63
N THR A 93 -0.08 -15.65 -3.57
CA THR A 93 0.81 -16.38 -2.65
C THR A 93 0.85 -15.82 -1.22
N LYS A 94 0.23 -14.66 -0.96
CA LYS A 94 0.15 -14.06 0.38
C LYS A 94 -0.96 -14.70 1.22
N THR A 95 -0.80 -14.66 2.54
CA THR A 95 -1.87 -14.99 3.49
C THR A 95 -2.94 -13.89 3.50
N LEU A 96 -4.12 -14.18 4.03
CA LEU A 96 -5.18 -13.19 4.17
C LEU A 96 -4.75 -12.02 5.07
N ASP A 97 -4.01 -12.28 6.16
CA ASP A 97 -3.49 -11.24 7.05
C ASP A 97 -2.48 -10.33 6.35
N GLN A 98 -1.58 -10.92 5.56
CA GLN A 98 -0.63 -10.14 4.76
C GLN A 98 -1.37 -9.27 3.73
N LEU A 99 -2.42 -9.79 3.10
CA LEU A 99 -3.23 -9.02 2.15
C LEU A 99 -4.02 -7.90 2.85
N LYS A 100 -4.48 -8.12 4.08
CA LYS A 100 -5.13 -7.12 4.93
C LYS A 100 -4.18 -5.97 5.26
N GLU A 101 -2.94 -6.28 5.61
CA GLU A 101 -1.93 -5.24 5.84
C GLU A 101 -1.57 -4.50 4.55
N ILE A 102 -1.40 -5.21 3.43
CA ILE A 102 -1.10 -4.60 2.13
C ILE A 102 -2.22 -3.66 1.68
N ILE A 103 -3.50 -4.03 1.83
CA ILE A 103 -4.61 -3.17 1.44
C ILE A 103 -4.74 -1.94 2.36
N GLN A 104 -4.46 -2.07 3.65
CA GLN A 104 -4.39 -0.93 4.58
C GLN A 104 -3.22 0.00 4.25
N CYS A 105 -2.05 -0.55 3.91
CA CYS A 105 -0.93 0.23 3.39
C CYS A 105 -1.32 1.00 2.12
N ALA A 106 -2.09 0.37 1.22
CA ALA A 106 -2.61 1.02 0.03
C ALA A 106 -3.62 2.13 0.33
N GLU A 107 -4.50 1.93 1.33
CA GLU A 107 -5.41 2.96 1.83
C GLU A 107 -4.63 4.18 2.34
N PHE A 108 -3.58 3.97 3.13
CA PHE A 108 -2.71 5.04 3.65
C PHE A 108 -2.10 5.90 2.54
N PHE A 109 -1.61 5.28 1.46
CA PHE A 109 -1.06 6.01 0.32
C PHE A 109 -2.14 6.57 -0.64
N GLY A 110 -3.42 6.25 -0.42
CA GLY A 110 -4.54 6.65 -1.28
C GLY A 110 -4.65 5.87 -2.59
N CYS A 111 -4.08 4.66 -2.68
CA CYS A 111 -3.93 3.90 -3.91
C CYS A 111 -5.18 3.07 -4.28
N CYS A 112 -6.32 3.71 -4.53
CA CYS A 112 -7.61 3.03 -4.72
C CYS A 112 -7.60 1.90 -5.76
N SER A 113 -7.03 2.12 -6.95
CA SER A 113 -6.97 1.08 -7.99
C SER A 113 -6.13 -0.13 -7.57
N PHE A 114 -5.11 0.07 -6.73
CA PHE A 114 -4.32 -1.02 -6.18
C PHE A 114 -5.10 -1.74 -5.07
N MET A 115 -5.86 -1.00 -4.25
CA MET A 115 -6.79 -1.58 -3.27
C MET A 115 -7.79 -2.51 -3.96
N ASP A 116 -8.36 -2.10 -5.10
CA ASP A 116 -9.28 -2.94 -5.88
C ASP A 116 -8.62 -4.26 -6.31
N CYS A 117 -7.35 -4.21 -6.75
CA CYS A 117 -6.60 -5.40 -7.15
C CYS A 117 -6.42 -6.37 -5.96
N ILE A 118 -6.04 -5.84 -4.80
CA ILE A 118 -5.84 -6.65 -3.58
C ILE A 118 -7.19 -7.18 -3.06
N GLY A 119 -8.23 -6.36 -3.07
CA GLY A 119 -9.60 -6.75 -2.73
C GLY A 119 -10.11 -7.88 -3.63
N PHE A 120 -9.83 -7.82 -4.93
CA PHE A 120 -10.17 -8.89 -5.88
C PHE A 120 -9.48 -10.22 -5.55
N VAL A 121 -8.20 -10.18 -5.14
CA VAL A 121 -7.46 -11.35 -4.69
C VAL A 121 -8.00 -11.89 -3.36
N ILE A 122 -8.35 -11.01 -2.41
CA ILE A 122 -8.98 -11.39 -1.15
C ILE A 122 -10.31 -12.10 -1.42
N ALA A 123 -11.19 -11.49 -2.22
CA ALA A 123 -12.49 -12.09 -2.58
C ALA A 123 -12.30 -13.47 -3.24
N HIS A 124 -11.33 -13.60 -4.14
CA HIS A 124 -11.00 -14.88 -4.77
C HIS A 124 -10.53 -15.95 -3.77
N LYS A 125 -9.77 -15.57 -2.74
CA LYS A 125 -9.38 -16.48 -1.65
C LYS A 125 -10.56 -16.87 -0.76
N LEU A 126 -11.39 -15.90 -0.37
CA LEU A 126 -12.54 -16.14 0.49
C LEU A 126 -13.56 -17.09 -0.15
N ASN A 127 -13.75 -17.00 -1.47
CA ASN A 127 -14.61 -17.93 -2.23
C ASN A 127 -14.15 -19.40 -2.19
N ARG A 128 -12.95 -19.68 -1.70
CA ARG A 128 -12.39 -21.04 -1.53
C ARG A 128 -12.44 -21.53 -0.09
N LEU A 129 -12.90 -20.70 0.85
CA LEU A 129 -12.99 -21.02 2.28
C LEU A 129 -14.39 -21.44 2.67
N THR A 130 -14.50 -22.14 3.80
CA THR A 130 -15.78 -22.42 4.45
C THR A 130 -16.36 -21.16 5.10
N ALA A 131 -17.67 -21.14 5.33
CA ALA A 131 -18.34 -20.02 6.00
C ALA A 131 -17.72 -19.69 7.38
N ASN A 132 -17.27 -20.72 8.13
CA ASN A 132 -16.63 -20.51 9.42
C ASN A 132 -15.29 -19.80 9.30
N GLU A 133 -14.44 -20.21 8.35
CA GLU A 133 -13.15 -19.56 8.08
C GLU A 133 -13.32 -18.11 7.56
N VAL A 134 -14.35 -17.87 6.74
CA VAL A 134 -14.70 -16.52 6.28
C VAL A 134 -15.13 -15.64 7.46
N ASN A 135 -15.96 -16.15 8.37
CA ASN A 135 -16.40 -15.41 9.55
C ASN A 135 -15.23 -15.05 10.48
N THR A 136 -14.28 -15.96 10.67
CA THR A 136 -13.06 -15.67 11.45
C THR A 136 -12.25 -14.53 10.82
N PHE A 137 -12.11 -14.51 9.50
CA PHE A 137 -11.39 -13.42 8.81
C PHE A 137 -12.12 -12.07 8.88
N LEU A 138 -13.46 -12.10 8.83
CA LEU A 138 -14.31 -10.91 8.88
C LEU A 138 -14.63 -10.43 10.31
N ASP A 139 -14.18 -11.16 11.35
CA ASP A 139 -14.58 -10.89 12.73
C ASP A 139 -14.30 -9.43 13.13
N PRO A 140 -15.34 -8.66 13.49
CA PRO A 140 -15.24 -7.25 13.87
C PRO A 140 -14.29 -6.97 15.03
N GLN A 141 -13.99 -7.95 15.90
CA GLN A 141 -13.08 -7.71 17.04
C GLN A 141 -11.65 -7.36 16.60
N GLU A 142 -11.20 -7.84 15.43
CA GLU A 142 -9.95 -7.36 14.85
C GLU A 142 -10.07 -5.94 14.26
N GLY A 143 -11.25 -5.59 13.74
CA GLY A 143 -11.57 -4.26 13.23
C GLY A 143 -11.70 -3.20 14.32
N GLU A 144 -12.18 -3.58 15.51
CA GLU A 144 -12.25 -2.72 16.70
C GLU A 144 -10.84 -2.34 17.18
N ARG A 145 -9.89 -3.29 17.19
CA ARG A 145 -8.48 -3.02 17.52
C ARG A 145 -7.84 -1.99 16.57
N TYR A 146 -8.20 -2.04 15.29
CA TYR A 146 -7.77 -1.06 14.28
C TYR A 146 -8.46 0.31 14.44
N ARG A 147 -9.75 0.33 14.78
CA ARG A 147 -10.51 1.57 15.06
C ARG A 147 -10.04 2.25 16.33
N GLU A 148 -9.76 1.50 17.40
CA GLU A 148 -9.21 2.01 18.66
C GLU A 148 -7.80 2.58 18.44
N TRP A 149 -6.96 1.89 17.66
CA TRP A 149 -5.64 2.38 17.29
C TRP A 149 -5.70 3.67 16.45
N ARG A 150 -6.57 3.75 15.43
CA ARG A 150 -6.82 4.99 14.65
C ARG A 150 -7.27 6.13 15.56
N SER A 151 -8.19 5.84 16.50
CA SER A 151 -8.79 6.83 17.42
C SER A 151 -7.83 7.34 18.50
N ALA A 152 -6.86 6.51 18.92
CA ALA A 152 -5.81 6.91 19.85
C ALA A 152 -4.77 7.83 19.17
N PHE A 153 -4.60 7.71 17.86
CA PHE A 153 -3.59 8.45 17.11
C PHE A 153 -4.07 9.82 16.63
N THR A 154 -5.35 9.97 16.26
CA THR A 154 -5.92 11.30 15.94
C THR A 154 -5.83 12.27 17.12
N ARG A 155 -5.82 11.75 18.35
CA ARG A 155 -5.66 12.53 19.58
C ARG A 155 -4.22 12.92 19.92
N ARG A 156 -3.20 12.31 19.28
CA ARG A 156 -1.78 12.63 19.48
C ARG A 156 -1.23 13.67 18.49
N ARG A 157 -2.09 14.21 17.63
CA ARG A 157 -1.77 15.25 16.62
C ARG A 157 -2.36 16.63 16.95
N ILE A 158 -2.71 16.89 18.21
CA ILE A 158 -3.02 18.23 18.74
C ILE A 158 -1.94 18.61 19.74
#